data_AF-A0A6I4IMH1-F1
#
_entry.id   AF-A0A6I4IMH1-F1
#
_cell.length_a   1.000
_cell.length_b   1.000
_cell.length_c   1.000
_cell.angle_alpha   90.00
_cell.angle_beta   90.00
_cell.angle_gamma   90.00
#
_symmetry.space_group_name_H-M   'P 1'
#
loop_
_entity.id
_entity.type
_entity.pdbx_description
1 polymer ?
#
loop_
_entity_poly.entity_id
_entity_poly.type
_entity_poly.pdbx_seq_one_letter_code
_entity_poly.pdbx_strand_id
1 'polypeptide(L)'
;MRVNIALNAATKFISTFGLILLTVIYLFGCRYTNSKKIENVENLKRGMKIYLSNKILADTGNKTYYLLQLIRPITNSDIDTMNLELSKKSLMDKYLNTSNKPYLVVSNLIINCDSLRKHRGSAIGIYLGTEKLDIKVNEISHYRNFFNIKLNHGPFLETIEGESEIPDGYILEKGHYYIVPSDTTI
;
A
#
# COMPACT_ATOMS: atom_id res chain seq x y z
N MET A 1 -60.42 3.24 30.63
CA MET A 1 -59.36 2.20 30.60
C MET A 1 -58.73 1.96 29.21
N ARG A 2 -59.44 2.18 28.08
CA ARG A 2 -58.87 1.97 26.72
C ARG A 2 -57.83 3.00 26.25
N VAL A 3 -57.83 4.22 26.80
CA VAL A 3 -56.93 5.31 26.40
C VAL A 3 -55.46 5.06 26.84
N ASN A 4 -55.22 4.43 27.99
CA ASN A 4 -53.87 4.15 28.49
C ASN A 4 -53.12 3.07 27.71
N ILE A 5 -53.84 2.18 27.00
CA ILE A 5 -53.22 1.11 26.20
C ILE A 5 -52.67 1.68 24.89
N ALA A 6 -53.41 2.59 24.25
CA ALA A 6 -52.98 3.24 23.01
C ALA A 6 -51.77 4.17 23.23
N LEU A 7 -51.75 4.90 24.35
CA LEU A 7 -50.64 5.81 24.68
C LEU A 7 -49.32 5.05 24.94
N ASN A 8 -49.39 3.90 25.62
CA ASN A 8 -48.22 3.05 25.89
C ASN A 8 -47.70 2.31 24.64
N ALA A 9 -48.57 2.01 23.67
CA ALA A 9 -48.15 1.43 22.40
C ALA A 9 -47.43 2.46 21.52
N ALA A 10 -47.91 3.71 21.49
CA ALA A 10 -47.30 4.79 20.72
C ALA A 10 -45.91 5.19 21.24
N THR A 11 -45.73 5.28 22.57
CA THR A 11 -44.41 5.58 23.18
C THR A 11 -43.38 4.47 22.94
N LYS A 12 -43.79 3.19 23.02
CA LYS A 12 -42.91 2.06 22.67
C LYS A 12 -42.55 2.02 21.18
N PHE A 13 -43.46 2.41 20.30
CA PHE A 13 -43.19 2.46 18.87
C PHE A 13 -42.17 3.56 18.53
N ILE A 14 -42.32 4.76 19.10
CA ILE A 14 -41.41 5.89 18.91
C ILE A 14 -40.02 5.58 19.49
N SER A 15 -39.94 4.93 20.66
CA SER A 15 -38.64 4.57 21.25
C SER A 15 -37.89 3.51 20.44
N THR A 16 -38.61 2.55 19.85
CA THR A 16 -38.00 1.49 19.04
C THR A 16 -37.53 2.02 17.67
N PHE A 17 -38.35 2.84 17.00
CA PHE A 17 -37.96 3.47 15.73
C PHE A 17 -36.81 4.47 15.89
N GLY A 18 -36.79 5.24 16.99
CA GLY A 18 -35.69 6.15 17.29
C GLY A 18 -34.35 5.45 17.49
N LEU A 19 -34.35 4.29 18.18
CA LEU A 19 -33.16 3.46 18.37
C LEU A 19 -32.64 2.84 17.07
N ILE A 20 -33.54 2.39 16.19
CA ILE A 20 -33.18 1.86 14.87
C ILE A 20 -32.58 2.97 13.99
N LEU A 21 -33.17 4.18 13.99
CA LEU A 21 -32.65 5.30 13.21
C LEU A 21 -31.25 5.74 13.69
N LEU A 22 -31.03 5.80 15.01
CA LEU A 22 -29.72 6.12 15.59
C LEU A 22 -28.66 5.07 15.24
N THR A 23 -29.00 3.78 15.28
CA THR A 23 -28.07 2.71 14.87
C THR A 23 -27.76 2.75 13.39
N VAL A 24 -28.74 3.06 12.53
CA VAL A 24 -28.51 3.27 11.09
C VAL A 24 -27.59 4.48 10.87
N ILE A 25 -27.85 5.62 11.50
CA ILE A 25 -26.99 6.81 11.38
C ILE A 25 -25.57 6.52 11.87
N TYR A 26 -25.41 5.79 12.98
CA TYR A 26 -24.11 5.40 13.49
C TYR A 26 -23.35 4.46 12.53
N LEU A 27 -24.02 3.42 12.02
CA LEU A 27 -23.43 2.45 11.10
C LEU A 27 -23.06 3.07 9.75
N PHE A 28 -23.92 3.92 9.19
CA PHE A 28 -23.64 4.62 7.93
C PHE A 28 -22.65 5.77 8.10
N GLY A 29 -22.71 6.50 9.22
CA GLY A 29 -21.74 7.55 9.57
C GLY A 29 -20.32 7.02 9.75
N CYS A 30 -20.15 5.88 10.44
CA CYS A 30 -18.83 5.23 10.59
C CYS A 30 -18.28 4.67 9.27
N ARG A 31 -19.14 4.28 8.32
CA ARG A 31 -18.69 3.88 6.97
C ARG A 31 -18.24 5.08 6.13
N TYR A 32 -18.94 6.21 6.24
CA TYR A 32 -18.65 7.42 5.47
C TYR A 32 -17.32 8.10 5.87
N THR A 33 -16.91 8.01 7.14
CA THR A 33 -15.63 8.58 7.59
C THR A 33 -14.41 7.77 7.13
N ASN A 34 -14.57 6.45 6.93
CA ASN A 34 -13.49 5.60 6.41
C ASN A 34 -13.28 5.77 4.90
N SER A 35 -14.32 6.07 4.11
CA SER A 35 -14.18 6.34 2.67
C SER A 35 -13.52 7.69 2.39
N LYS A 36 -13.76 8.71 3.23
CA LYS A 36 -13.17 10.05 3.06
C LYS A 36 -11.64 10.12 3.19
N LYS A 37 -11.01 9.15 3.85
CA LYS A 37 -9.53 9.09 3.92
C LYS A 37 -8.88 8.64 2.61
N ILE A 38 -9.64 7.99 1.72
CA ILE A 38 -9.16 7.53 0.41
C ILE A 38 -9.33 8.63 -0.65
N GLU A 39 -10.22 9.62 -0.44
CA GLU A 39 -10.52 10.71 -1.38
C GLU A 39 -9.33 11.66 -1.69
N ASN A 40 -8.23 11.62 -0.92
CA ASN A 40 -7.08 12.48 -1.21
C ASN A 40 -6.08 11.92 -2.23
N VAL A 41 -6.29 10.71 -2.76
CA VAL A 41 -5.41 10.13 -3.79
C VAL A 41 -5.59 10.84 -5.14
N GLU A 42 -6.79 11.31 -5.46
CA GLU A 42 -7.12 11.89 -6.77
C GLU A 42 -6.43 13.23 -7.04
N ASN A 43 -5.97 13.92 -6.00
CA ASN A 43 -5.31 15.23 -6.10
C ASN A 43 -3.78 15.15 -6.10
N LEU A 44 -3.20 13.95 -6.08
CA LEU A 44 -1.75 13.80 -6.00
C LEU A 44 -1.09 14.02 -7.35
N LYS A 45 -0.13 14.95 -7.36
CA LYS A 45 0.69 15.27 -8.53
C LYS A 45 2.06 14.61 -8.40
N ARG A 46 2.59 14.10 -9.51
CA ARG A 46 3.99 13.65 -9.59
C ARG A 46 4.92 14.75 -9.07
N GLY A 47 5.92 14.37 -8.28
CA GLY A 47 6.88 15.31 -7.68
C GLY A 47 6.54 15.75 -6.25
N MET A 48 5.33 15.45 -5.75
CA MET A 48 5.00 15.74 -4.34
C MET A 48 5.85 14.90 -3.39
N LYS A 49 6.22 15.50 -2.25
CA LYS A 49 6.92 14.81 -1.18
C LYS A 49 5.98 13.85 -0.48
N ILE A 50 6.49 12.69 -0.10
CA ILE A 50 5.74 11.68 0.65
C ILE A 50 6.41 11.46 1.99
N TYR A 51 5.60 11.37 3.03
CA TYR A 51 5.98 11.17 4.41
C TYR A 51 5.27 9.92 4.96
N LEU A 52 5.85 9.27 5.97
CA LEU A 52 5.10 8.29 6.75
C LEU A 52 4.06 8.99 7.62
N SER A 53 2.88 8.40 7.73
CA SER A 53 1.79 8.95 8.52
C SER A 53 2.12 8.97 10.00
N ASN A 54 1.55 9.94 10.73
CA ASN A 54 1.70 10.01 12.18
C ASN A 54 1.22 8.74 12.90
N LYS A 55 0.30 7.96 12.32
CA LYS A 55 -0.13 6.67 12.89
C LYS A 55 1.02 5.66 12.96
N ILE A 56 1.86 5.62 11.92
CA ILE A 56 3.04 4.74 11.88
C ILE A 56 4.10 5.25 12.86
N LEU A 57 4.30 6.58 12.92
CA LEU A 57 5.33 7.20 13.77
C LEU A 57 4.95 7.30 15.25
N ALA A 58 3.67 7.36 15.59
CA ALA A 58 3.21 7.50 16.98
C ALA A 58 3.38 6.23 17.80
N ASP A 59 3.54 5.07 17.15
CA ASP A 59 3.83 3.84 17.86
C ASP A 59 5.26 3.91 18.41
N THR A 60 5.39 3.79 19.73
CA THR A 60 6.64 4.00 20.45
C THR A 60 7.57 2.79 20.40
N GLY A 61 7.14 1.64 19.88
CA GLY A 61 8.04 0.52 19.62
C GLY A 61 9.08 0.84 18.54
N ASN A 62 10.20 0.12 18.53
CA ASN A 62 11.17 0.15 17.42
C ASN A 62 10.50 -0.41 16.17
N LYS A 63 9.79 0.44 15.44
CA LYS A 63 9.11 0.06 14.21
C LYS A 63 9.99 0.29 13.01
N THR A 64 10.25 -0.80 12.33
CA THR A 64 10.73 -0.81 10.96
C THR A 64 9.53 -0.75 10.02
N TYR A 65 9.56 0.15 9.04
CA TYR A 65 8.60 0.13 7.95
C TYR A 65 9.22 -0.53 6.72
N TYR A 66 8.65 -1.64 6.29
CA TYR A 66 9.12 -2.38 5.13
C TYR A 66 8.67 -1.69 3.85
N LEU A 67 9.63 -1.41 2.97
CA LEU A 67 9.34 -0.96 1.62
C LEU A 67 9.03 -2.15 0.73
N LEU A 68 8.15 -1.96 -0.24
CA LEU A 68 7.84 -2.97 -1.23
C LEU A 68 8.57 -2.67 -2.54
N GLN A 69 8.91 -3.71 -3.28
CA GLN A 69 9.55 -3.61 -4.58
C GLN A 69 8.84 -4.50 -5.59
N LEU A 70 8.83 -4.06 -6.84
CA LEU A 70 8.16 -4.76 -7.92
C LEU A 70 9.03 -5.89 -8.47
N ILE A 71 8.49 -7.09 -8.45
CA ILE A 71 8.96 -8.20 -9.27
C ILE A 71 8.06 -8.23 -10.51
N ARG A 72 8.67 -8.16 -11.69
CA ARG A 72 7.94 -8.20 -12.96
C ARG A 72 8.53 -9.21 -13.92
N PRO A 73 7.75 -9.69 -14.91
CA PRO A 73 8.29 -10.56 -15.94
C PRO A 73 9.44 -9.88 -16.68
N ILE A 74 10.44 -10.67 -17.06
CA ILE A 74 11.52 -10.23 -17.95
C ILE A 74 10.92 -9.85 -19.30
N THR A 75 11.41 -8.77 -19.88
CA THR A 75 11.06 -8.31 -21.23
C THR A 75 12.24 -8.49 -22.19
N ASN A 76 11.97 -8.46 -23.50
CA ASN A 76 13.03 -8.50 -24.52
C ASN A 76 14.10 -7.43 -24.26
N SER A 77 13.68 -6.20 -23.90
CA SER A 77 14.63 -5.12 -23.60
C SER A 77 15.52 -5.41 -22.39
N ASP A 78 15.04 -6.15 -21.39
CA ASP A 78 15.90 -6.54 -20.28
C ASP A 78 16.95 -7.54 -20.77
N ILE A 79 16.55 -8.56 -21.54
CA ILE A 79 17.44 -9.59 -22.12
C ILE A 79 18.53 -8.95 -22.98
N ASP A 80 18.17 -7.96 -23.79
CA ASP A 80 19.11 -7.22 -24.63
C ASP A 80 20.22 -6.56 -23.81
N THR A 81 19.89 -6.07 -22.60
CA THR A 81 20.87 -5.44 -21.70
C THR A 81 21.66 -6.42 -20.84
N MET A 82 21.28 -7.68 -20.77
CA MET A 82 21.99 -8.68 -19.97
C MET A 82 23.37 -9.00 -20.57
N ASN A 83 24.37 -9.22 -19.71
CA ASN A 83 25.70 -9.66 -20.13
C ASN A 83 25.71 -11.19 -20.38
N LEU A 84 25.04 -11.62 -21.45
CA LEU A 84 24.90 -13.01 -21.85
C LEU A 84 25.30 -13.19 -23.32
N GLU A 85 25.74 -14.40 -23.67
CA GLU A 85 25.96 -14.78 -25.06
C GLU A 85 24.67 -14.70 -25.89
N LEU A 86 24.80 -14.35 -27.17
CA LEU A 86 23.66 -14.20 -28.10
C LEU A 86 22.78 -15.45 -28.18
N SER A 87 23.38 -16.64 -28.15
CA SER A 87 22.67 -17.92 -28.15
C SER A 87 21.76 -18.09 -26.92
N LYS A 88 22.22 -17.66 -25.74
CA LYS A 88 21.45 -17.71 -24.49
C LYS A 88 20.31 -16.69 -24.51
N LYS A 89 20.56 -15.48 -25.01
CA LYS A 89 19.52 -14.45 -25.18
C LYS A 89 18.39 -14.94 -26.08
N SER A 90 18.73 -15.48 -27.25
CA SER A 90 17.76 -16.05 -28.20
C SER A 90 16.94 -17.19 -27.58
N LEU A 91 17.55 -18.02 -26.74
CA LEU A 91 16.85 -19.06 -26.02
C LEU A 91 15.88 -18.48 -24.98
N MET A 92 16.30 -17.48 -24.20
CA MET A 92 15.43 -16.81 -23.23
C MET A 92 14.24 -16.13 -23.90
N ASP A 93 14.46 -15.41 -25.00
CA ASP A 93 13.39 -14.75 -25.78
C ASP A 93 12.31 -15.75 -26.20
N LYS A 94 12.71 -16.95 -26.63
CA LYS A 94 11.79 -18.01 -27.06
C LYS A 94 10.91 -18.54 -25.93
N TYR A 95 11.41 -18.50 -24.69
CA TYR A 95 10.72 -19.03 -23.51
C TYR A 95 10.10 -17.94 -22.62
N LEU A 96 10.05 -16.69 -23.09
CA LEU A 96 9.35 -15.62 -22.38
C LEU A 96 7.86 -15.96 -22.23
N ASN A 97 7.45 -16.17 -20.98
CA ASN A 97 6.04 -16.38 -20.66
C ASN A 97 5.34 -15.03 -20.48
N THR A 98 4.54 -14.64 -21.48
CA THR A 98 3.77 -13.39 -21.49
C THR A 98 2.56 -13.39 -20.55
N SER A 99 2.21 -14.56 -19.97
CA SER A 99 1.08 -14.68 -19.03
C SER A 99 1.47 -14.35 -17.59
N ASN A 100 2.77 -14.24 -17.30
CA ASN A 100 3.28 -13.87 -15.99
C ASN A 100 2.83 -12.44 -15.63
N LYS A 101 2.43 -12.22 -14.37
CA LYS A 101 1.94 -10.93 -13.89
C LYS A 101 2.91 -10.33 -12.89
N PRO A 102 3.10 -8.99 -12.89
CA PRO A 102 3.92 -8.34 -11.89
C PRO A 102 3.27 -8.41 -10.50
N TYR A 103 4.09 -8.46 -9.45
CA TYR A 103 3.67 -8.44 -8.07
C TYR A 103 4.72 -7.79 -7.17
N LEU A 104 4.27 -7.31 -6.01
CA LEU A 104 5.11 -6.69 -5.00
C LEU A 104 5.60 -7.74 -4.00
N VAL A 105 6.86 -7.57 -3.61
CA VAL A 105 7.49 -8.28 -2.49
C VAL A 105 8.06 -7.28 -1.50
N VAL A 106 8.33 -7.75 -0.28
CA VAL A 106 9.11 -6.98 0.70
C VAL A 106 10.52 -6.79 0.15
N SER A 107 10.97 -5.54 0.07
CA SER A 107 12.32 -5.19 -0.37
C SER A 107 13.34 -5.39 0.75
N ASN A 108 14.61 -5.42 0.38
CA ASN A 108 15.72 -5.40 1.34
C ASN A 108 15.99 -3.99 1.91
N LEU A 109 15.21 -2.98 1.54
CA LEU A 109 15.26 -1.67 2.15
C LEU A 109 14.11 -1.48 3.13
N ILE A 110 14.45 -0.86 4.25
CA ILE A 110 13.50 -0.51 5.29
C ILE A 110 13.66 0.96 5.67
N ILE A 111 12.61 1.52 6.25
CA ILE A 111 12.66 2.81 6.92
C ILE A 111 12.70 2.56 8.43
N ASN A 112 13.80 2.95 9.07
CA ASN A 112 13.91 3.02 10.52
C ASN A 112 13.07 4.22 11.02
N CYS A 113 11.95 3.93 11.67
CA CYS A 113 11.02 4.98 12.11
C CYS A 113 11.60 5.82 13.26
N ASP A 114 12.52 5.28 14.07
CA ASP A 114 13.18 6.04 15.14
C ASP A 114 14.11 7.09 14.57
N SER A 115 14.93 6.69 13.59
CA SER A 115 15.76 7.60 12.82
C SER A 115 14.89 8.64 12.13
N LEU A 116 13.81 8.24 11.45
CA LEU A 116 12.92 9.18 10.77
C LEU A 116 12.29 10.21 11.73
N ARG A 117 11.87 9.77 12.94
CA ARG A 117 11.34 10.66 14.00
C ARG A 117 12.36 11.69 14.47
N LYS A 118 13.62 11.28 14.65
CA LYS A 118 14.72 12.18 15.01
C LYS A 118 14.94 13.25 13.93
N HIS A 119 14.71 12.91 12.66
CA HIS A 119 14.80 13.81 11.51
C HIS A 119 13.47 14.51 11.15
N ARG A 120 12.58 14.71 12.13
CA ARG A 120 11.32 15.48 12.12
C ARG A 120 10.91 16.06 10.76
N GLY A 121 10.05 15.35 10.04
CA GLY A 121 9.50 15.86 8.78
C GLY A 121 10.42 15.66 7.57
N SER A 122 11.33 14.67 7.62
CA SER A 122 12.02 14.21 6.43
C SER A 122 11.05 13.43 5.55
N ALA A 123 10.98 13.80 4.27
CA ALA A 123 10.25 13.03 3.28
C ALA A 123 10.97 11.71 3.03
N ILE A 124 10.22 10.61 2.98
CA ILE A 124 10.74 9.29 2.65
C ILE A 124 10.97 9.12 1.15
N GLY A 125 10.32 9.97 0.33
CA GLY A 125 10.49 9.95 -1.11
C GLY A 125 9.64 10.98 -1.83
N ILE A 126 9.64 10.85 -3.15
CA ILE A 126 8.88 11.66 -4.09
C ILE A 126 7.85 10.78 -4.79
N TYR A 127 6.60 11.22 -4.82
CA TYR A 127 5.50 10.53 -5.48
C TYR A 127 5.68 10.51 -7.00
N LEU A 128 5.64 9.31 -7.58
CA LEU A 128 5.73 9.06 -9.01
C LEU A 128 4.39 8.64 -9.62
N GLY A 129 3.45 8.16 -8.81
CA GLY A 129 2.13 7.74 -9.28
C GLY A 129 1.46 6.74 -8.36
N THR A 130 0.23 6.41 -8.68
CA THR A 130 -0.52 5.33 -8.04
C THR A 130 -0.64 4.18 -9.01
N GLU A 131 -0.36 2.97 -8.53
CA GLU A 131 -0.47 1.75 -9.32
C GLU A 131 -1.31 0.72 -8.57
N LYS A 132 -2.08 -0.07 -9.32
CA LYS A 132 -2.86 -1.17 -8.76
C LYS A 132 -2.12 -2.47 -9.01
N LEU A 133 -1.55 -3.02 -7.96
CA LEU A 133 -0.63 -4.15 -8.01
C LEU A 133 -1.08 -5.24 -7.06
N ASP A 134 -0.57 -6.44 -7.32
CA ASP A 134 -0.71 -7.56 -6.42
C ASP A 134 0.44 -7.56 -5.41
N ILE A 135 0.18 -7.90 -4.16
CA ILE A 135 1.21 -8.25 -3.18
C ILE A 135 1.02 -9.72 -2.79
N LYS A 136 2.09 -10.51 -2.90
CA LYS A 136 2.08 -11.92 -2.49
C LYS A 136 2.53 -12.02 -1.04
N VAL A 137 1.65 -12.51 -0.16
CA VAL A 137 1.97 -12.81 1.24
C VAL A 137 1.49 -14.24 1.52
N ASN A 138 2.42 -15.15 1.85
CA ASN A 138 2.12 -16.57 2.09
C ASN A 138 1.26 -17.20 0.99
N GLU A 139 1.67 -17.01 -0.28
CA GLU A 139 0.96 -17.50 -1.48
C GLU A 139 -0.41 -16.86 -1.75
N ILE A 140 -0.90 -15.98 -0.87
CA ILE A 140 -2.15 -15.25 -1.07
C ILE A 140 -1.85 -13.94 -1.80
N SER A 141 -2.60 -13.75 -2.89
CA SER A 141 -2.62 -12.54 -3.72
C SER A 141 -3.57 -11.51 -3.14
N HIS A 142 -3.08 -10.29 -2.93
CA HIS A 142 -3.87 -9.15 -2.49
C HIS A 142 -3.73 -7.99 -3.47
N TYR A 143 -4.76 -7.77 -4.28
CA TYR A 143 -4.76 -6.71 -5.28
C TYR A 143 -5.22 -5.38 -4.67
N ARG A 144 -4.33 -4.38 -4.60
CA ARG A 144 -4.57 -3.07 -3.94
C ARG A 144 -3.87 -1.92 -4.65
N ASN A 145 -4.22 -0.68 -4.27
CA ASN A 145 -3.53 0.52 -4.75
C ASN A 145 -2.27 0.78 -3.91
N PHE A 146 -1.18 1.13 -4.59
CA PHE A 146 0.11 1.48 -3.99
C PHE A 146 0.61 2.80 -4.56
N PHE A 147 1.33 3.57 -3.74
CA PHE A 147 2.10 4.70 -4.23
C PHE A 147 3.47 4.23 -4.70
N ASN A 148 3.79 4.48 -5.96
CA ASN A 148 5.14 4.37 -6.49
C ASN A 148 5.90 5.63 -6.07
N ILE A 149 7.02 5.45 -5.38
CA ILE A 149 7.86 6.54 -4.88
C ILE A 149 9.32 6.36 -5.31
N LYS A 150 9.97 7.48 -5.62
CA LYS A 150 11.42 7.57 -5.66
C LYS A 150 11.91 7.83 -4.26
N LEU A 151 12.66 6.91 -3.66
CA LEU A 151 13.17 7.09 -2.30
C LEU A 151 14.09 8.30 -2.20
N ASN A 152 14.00 8.99 -1.06
CA ASN A 152 14.99 9.98 -0.67
C ASN A 152 16.08 9.28 0.15
N HIS A 153 17.32 9.34 -0.32
CA HIS A 153 18.44 8.75 0.42
C HIS A 153 18.69 9.56 1.69
N GLY A 154 18.49 8.93 2.84
CA GLY A 154 18.64 9.58 4.14
C GLY A 154 19.03 8.57 5.23
N PRO A 155 19.42 9.06 6.42
CA PRO A 155 19.89 8.25 7.54
C PRO A 155 18.82 7.35 8.17
N PHE A 156 17.58 7.43 7.69
CA PHE A 156 16.47 6.58 8.09
C PHE A 156 16.29 5.37 7.17
N LEU A 157 16.99 5.29 6.03
CA LEU A 157 16.97 4.11 5.18
C LEU A 157 18.06 3.15 5.63
N GLU A 158 17.67 1.91 5.84
CA GLU A 158 18.58 0.82 6.20
C GLU A 158 18.39 -0.33 5.21
N THR A 159 19.48 -1.02 4.91
CA THR A 159 19.45 -2.27 4.17
C THR A 159 19.42 -3.41 5.18
N ILE A 160 18.45 -4.32 5.04
CA ILE A 160 18.41 -5.56 5.80
C ILE A 160 19.03 -6.69 5.01
N GLU A 161 19.69 -7.60 5.71
CA GLU A 161 20.17 -8.84 5.11
C GLU A 161 18.98 -9.73 4.75
N GLY A 162 18.99 -10.25 3.53
CA GLY A 162 17.91 -11.03 2.97
C GLY A 162 17.80 -10.76 1.47
N GLU A 163 18.05 -11.78 0.67
CA GLU A 163 17.74 -11.74 -0.75
C GLU A 163 16.31 -12.23 -0.92
N SER A 164 15.45 -11.39 -1.50
CA SER A 164 14.19 -11.89 -2.04
C SER A 164 14.54 -12.87 -3.15
N GLU A 165 14.16 -14.13 -3.00
CA GLU A 165 14.28 -15.10 -4.08
C GLU A 165 13.43 -14.62 -5.26
N ILE A 166 14.08 -14.33 -6.39
CA ILE A 166 13.42 -13.89 -7.62
C ILE A 166 13.17 -15.15 -8.46
N PRO A 167 11.91 -15.52 -8.75
CA PRO A 167 11.64 -16.71 -9.56
C PRO A 167 12.17 -16.58 -10.99
N ASP A 168 12.43 -17.72 -11.63
CA ASP A 168 12.82 -17.78 -13.03
C ASP A 168 11.83 -17.04 -13.94
N GLY A 169 12.37 -16.28 -14.91
CA GLY A 169 11.57 -15.49 -15.84
C GLY A 169 11.09 -14.14 -15.27
N TYR A 170 11.51 -13.77 -14.06
CA TYR A 170 11.23 -12.48 -13.45
C TYR A 170 12.51 -11.68 -13.17
N ILE A 171 12.34 -10.37 -13.02
CA ILE A 171 13.38 -9.44 -12.58
C ILE A 171 12.83 -8.52 -11.49
N LEU A 172 13.70 -8.13 -10.57
CA LEU A 172 13.42 -7.11 -9.57
C LEU A 172 13.63 -5.72 -10.16
N GLU A 173 12.56 -4.92 -10.20
CA GLU A 173 12.59 -3.56 -10.73
C GLU A 173 13.38 -2.64 -9.78
N LYS A 174 14.50 -2.09 -10.25
CA LYS A 174 15.36 -1.22 -9.44
C LYS A 174 14.87 0.22 -9.43
N GLY A 175 15.07 0.92 -8.31
CA GLY A 175 14.85 2.36 -8.20
C GLY A 175 13.39 2.81 -7.99
N HIS A 176 12.44 1.88 -8.00
CA HIS A 176 11.03 2.13 -7.73
C HIS A 176 10.59 1.37 -6.48
N TYR A 177 10.04 2.10 -5.52
CA TYR A 177 9.56 1.51 -4.26
C TYR A 177 8.09 1.83 -4.07
N TYR A 178 7.40 0.91 -3.41
CA TYR A 178 5.97 0.95 -3.26
C TYR A 178 5.61 0.95 -1.78
N ILE A 179 4.60 1.76 -1.45
CA ILE A 179 4.08 1.90 -0.09
C ILE A 179 2.56 1.97 -0.12
N VAL A 180 1.95 1.55 0.98
CA VAL A 180 0.49 1.55 1.10
C VAL A 180 0.01 2.99 1.37
N PRO A 181 -0.94 3.53 0.58
CA PRO A 181 -1.42 4.90 0.76
C PRO A 181 -1.89 5.22 2.18
N SER A 182 -2.53 4.27 2.86
CA SER A 182 -3.03 4.43 4.24
C SER A 182 -1.94 4.73 5.27
N ASP A 183 -0.69 4.39 4.95
CA ASP A 183 0.45 4.53 5.84
C ASP A 183 1.21 5.82 5.61
N THR A 184 0.75 6.64 4.67
CA THR A 184 1.45 7.84 4.20
C THR A 184 0.69 9.12 4.49
N THR A 185 1.42 10.23 4.43
CA THR A 185 0.89 11.59 4.39
C THR A 185 1.75 12.42 3.42
N ILE A 186 1.24 13.58 3.00
CA ILE A 186 1.83 14.45 1.96
C ILE A 186 2.10 15.82 2.55
#